data_AF-A0A7W4BQX1-F1
#
_entry.id   AF-A0A7W4BQX1-F1
#
_cell.length_a   1.000
_cell.length_b   1.000
_cell.length_c   1.000
_cell.angle_alpha   90.00
_cell.angle_beta   90.00
_cell.angle_gamma   90.00
#
_symmetry.space_group_name_H-M   'P 1'
#
loop_
_entity.id
_entity.type
_entity.pdbx_description
1 polymer ?
#
loop_
_entity_poly.entity_id
_entity_poly.type
_entity_poly.pdbx_seq_one_letter_code
_entity_poly.pdbx_strand_id
1 'polypeptide(L)'
;MDDFYIFLSMDKISKDNFINRGNKIYSSGYFNSLQDPDFKLAYANGTIDYIPYLPNKDSCPHSPSNFQLNITNNYTLEYNLELYRKQNMPHAPSRFSCIYAFDSYNECCTVATKFGWNLATVRKFRLMPNELNKVHNVNMEVVSLMRGLGYMSGLSTDELNKVFKHYWDGKDEITLQTPFHGTRSSGIIRECLIEGCLEMQDDL
;
A
#
# COMPACT_ATOMS: atom_id res chain seq x y z
N MET A 1 -19.52 -11.83 3.85
CA MET A 1 -18.92 -10.67 3.13
C MET A 1 -18.09 -9.96 4.16
N ASP A 2 -16.82 -9.76 3.87
CA ASP A 2 -15.88 -9.23 4.86
C ASP A 2 -16.08 -7.72 4.97
N ASP A 3 -16.08 -7.24 6.21
CA ASP A 3 -16.16 -5.83 6.52
C ASP A 3 -14.73 -5.27 6.62
N PHE A 4 -14.52 -4.07 6.08
CA PHE A 4 -13.22 -3.40 6.02
C PHE A 4 -13.29 -2.03 6.70
N TYR A 5 -12.23 -1.64 7.37
CA TYR A 5 -12.12 -0.37 8.09
C TYR A 5 -11.04 0.49 7.43
N ILE A 6 -11.39 1.74 7.11
CA ILE A 6 -10.51 2.63 6.35
C ILE A 6 -10.43 3.96 7.07
N PHE A 7 -9.21 4.46 7.25
CA PHE A 7 -8.97 5.84 7.64
C PHE A 7 -9.22 6.76 6.45
N LEU A 8 -10.34 7.47 6.44
CA LEU A 8 -10.61 8.42 5.37
C LEU A 8 -9.81 9.70 5.59
N SER A 9 -8.95 10.05 4.62
CA SER A 9 -8.46 11.43 4.52
C SER A 9 -9.67 12.31 4.20
N MET A 10 -10.03 13.17 5.15
CA MET A 10 -11.15 14.12 4.98
C MET A 10 -10.65 15.46 4.44
N ASP A 11 -9.60 15.46 3.62
CA ASP A 11 -9.33 16.62 2.79
C ASP A 11 -10.51 16.86 1.84
N LYS A 12 -10.70 18.10 1.42
CA LYS A 12 -11.90 18.53 0.68
C LYS A 12 -12.13 17.68 -0.58
N ILE A 13 -11.07 17.35 -1.31
CA ILE A 13 -11.16 16.64 -2.59
C ILE A 13 -11.56 15.19 -2.37
N SER A 14 -10.92 14.51 -1.41
CA SER A 14 -11.23 13.13 -1.05
C SER A 14 -12.66 13.00 -0.55
N LYS A 15 -13.13 13.97 0.26
CA LYS A 15 -14.49 14.04 0.76
C LYS A 15 -15.52 14.29 -0.35
N ASP A 16 -15.27 15.26 -1.23
CA ASP A 16 -16.19 15.60 -2.32
C ASP A 16 -16.31 14.43 -3.31
N ASN A 17 -15.20 13.78 -3.64
CA ASN A 17 -15.20 12.58 -4.48
C ASN A 17 -15.98 11.43 -3.86
N PHE A 18 -15.86 11.24 -2.54
CA PHE A 18 -16.56 10.20 -1.81
C PHE A 18 -18.08 10.42 -1.81
N ILE A 19 -18.52 11.65 -1.49
CA ILE A 19 -19.94 12.02 -1.48
C ILE A 19 -20.55 11.91 -2.88
N ASN A 20 -19.88 12.47 -3.89
CA ASN A 20 -20.38 12.48 -5.27
C ASN A 20 -20.44 11.08 -5.90
N ARG A 21 -19.74 10.10 -5.32
CA ARG A 21 -19.76 8.69 -5.76
C ARG A 21 -20.76 7.83 -4.98
N GLY A 22 -21.66 8.44 -4.21
CA GLY A 22 -22.70 7.73 -3.47
C GLY A 22 -22.13 6.87 -2.34
N ASN A 23 -21.19 7.43 -1.57
CA ASN A 23 -20.52 6.75 -0.45
C ASN A 23 -19.71 5.51 -0.86
N LYS A 24 -19.14 5.54 -2.07
CA LYS A 24 -18.31 4.47 -2.62
C LYS A 24 -16.88 4.94 -2.84
N ILE A 25 -15.94 4.02 -2.62
CA ILE A 25 -14.54 4.19 -2.95
C ILE A 25 -14.17 3.14 -3.98
N TYR A 26 -13.41 3.55 -4.99
CA TYR A 26 -12.92 2.69 -6.04
C TYR A 26 -11.40 2.75 -6.02
N SER A 27 -10.73 1.60 -6.10
CA SER A 27 -9.32 1.60 -6.46
C SER A 27 -9.17 2.11 -7.90
N SER A 28 -8.05 2.76 -8.22
CA SER A 28 -7.88 3.41 -9.52
C SER A 28 -7.82 2.39 -10.66
N GLY A 29 -7.13 1.28 -10.45
CA GLY A 29 -7.04 0.15 -11.39
C GLY A 29 -8.40 -0.47 -11.66
N TYR A 30 -9.18 -0.78 -10.62
CA TYR A 30 -10.55 -1.28 -10.81
C TYR A 30 -11.43 -0.27 -11.55
N PHE A 31 -11.41 1.01 -11.17
CA PHE A 31 -12.22 2.03 -11.85
C PHE A 31 -11.89 2.13 -13.34
N ASN A 32 -10.60 2.15 -13.70
CA ASN A 32 -10.17 2.20 -15.10
C ASN A 32 -10.58 0.95 -15.88
N SER A 33 -10.57 -0.23 -15.25
CA SER A 33 -11.04 -1.48 -15.87
C SER A 33 -12.54 -1.48 -16.22
N LEU A 34 -13.33 -0.57 -15.64
CA LEU A 34 -14.74 -0.38 -15.99
C LEU A 34 -14.95 0.53 -17.20
N GLN A 35 -13.94 1.36 -17.53
CA GLN A 35 -14.04 2.39 -18.57
C GLN A 35 -13.38 1.96 -19.88
N ASP A 36 -12.30 1.18 -19.79
CA ASP A 36 -11.46 0.81 -20.93
C ASP A 36 -11.35 -0.72 -21.05
N PRO A 37 -11.86 -1.33 -22.14
CA PRO A 37 -11.75 -2.77 -22.38
C PRO A 37 -10.32 -3.31 -22.47
N ASP A 38 -9.39 -2.54 -23.04
CA ASP A 38 -7.98 -2.95 -23.16
C ASP A 38 -7.33 -2.92 -21.77
N PHE A 39 -7.63 -1.88 -20.98
CA PHE A 39 -7.22 -1.82 -19.58
C PHE A 39 -7.83 -2.98 -18.78
N LYS A 40 -9.12 -3.31 -18.99
CA LYS A 40 -9.78 -4.45 -18.34
C LYS A 40 -9.04 -5.76 -18.60
N LEU A 41 -8.67 -6.00 -19.86
CA LEU A 41 -7.93 -7.20 -20.24
C LEU A 41 -6.56 -7.26 -19.56
N ALA A 42 -5.79 -6.18 -19.63
CA ALA A 42 -4.48 -6.11 -18.98
C ALA A 42 -4.57 -6.22 -17.44
N TYR A 43 -5.61 -5.61 -16.84
CA TYR A 43 -5.90 -5.69 -15.42
C TYR A 43 -6.21 -7.13 -14.99
N ALA A 44 -7.08 -7.84 -15.73
CA ALA A 44 -7.43 -9.23 -15.46
C ALA A 44 -6.19 -10.15 -15.60
N ASN A 45 -5.36 -9.91 -16.62
CA ASN A 45 -4.15 -10.68 -16.89
C ASN A 45 -2.96 -10.31 -15.98
N GLY A 46 -3.08 -9.29 -15.12
CA GLY A 46 -2.00 -8.87 -14.23
C GLY A 46 -0.82 -8.20 -14.93
N THR A 47 -1.03 -7.66 -16.14
CA THR A 47 0.03 -7.06 -16.98
C THR A 47 0.08 -5.54 -16.93
N ILE A 48 -0.81 -4.90 -16.16
CA ILE A 48 -0.79 -3.44 -15.96
C ILE A 48 0.54 -3.02 -15.34
N ASP A 49 1.09 -1.94 -15.89
CA ASP A 49 2.18 -1.21 -15.28
C ASP A 49 1.62 -0.06 -14.44
N TYR A 50 1.69 -0.21 -13.11
CA TYR A 50 1.19 0.79 -12.18
C TYR A 50 2.24 1.84 -11.80
N ILE A 51 3.47 1.71 -12.26
CA ILE A 51 4.57 2.60 -11.88
C ILE A 51 4.33 3.99 -12.50
N PRO A 52 4.16 5.04 -11.70
CA PRO A 52 3.78 6.36 -12.23
C PRO A 52 4.95 7.11 -12.87
N TYR A 53 6.19 6.89 -12.44
CA TYR A 53 7.39 7.51 -13.02
C TYR A 53 8.66 6.70 -12.80
N LEU A 54 9.63 6.83 -13.71
CA LEU A 54 10.91 6.16 -13.59
C LEU A 54 11.90 7.04 -12.81
N PRO A 55 12.62 6.49 -11.81
CA PRO A 55 13.70 7.21 -11.15
C PRO A 55 14.74 7.73 -12.16
N ASN A 56 15.22 8.96 -11.97
CA ASN A 56 16.23 9.54 -12.86
C ASN A 56 17.58 8.82 -12.69
N LYS A 57 17.98 8.08 -13.72
CA LYS A 57 19.26 7.35 -13.78
C LYS A 57 20.49 8.27 -13.74
N ASP A 58 20.34 9.53 -14.14
CA ASP A 58 21.42 10.52 -14.22
C ASP A 58 21.43 11.45 -13.00
N SER A 59 20.72 11.08 -11.92
CA SER A 59 20.70 11.86 -10.69
C SER A 59 22.08 11.92 -10.02
N CYS A 60 22.52 13.12 -9.65
CA CYS A 60 23.76 13.28 -8.89
C CYS A 60 23.53 12.83 -7.44
N PRO A 61 24.26 11.83 -6.91
CA PRO A 61 24.04 11.33 -5.55
C PRO A 61 24.40 12.34 -4.47
N HIS A 62 25.16 13.39 -4.80
CA HIS A 62 25.62 14.41 -3.85
C HIS A 62 24.78 15.70 -3.85
N SER A 63 23.81 15.82 -4.75
CA SER A 63 22.97 17.01 -4.85
C SER A 63 21.69 17.05 -3.99
N PRO A 64 21.08 15.93 -3.53
CA PRO A 64 19.77 16.01 -2.90
C PRO A 64 19.85 16.47 -1.45
N SER A 65 18.92 17.34 -1.06
CA SER A 65 18.70 17.68 0.36
C SER A 65 18.04 16.52 1.11
N ASN A 66 18.06 16.56 2.44
CA ASN A 66 17.36 15.57 3.27
C ASN A 66 15.86 15.47 2.95
N PHE A 67 15.23 16.59 2.61
CA PHE A 67 13.84 16.62 2.15
C PHE A 67 13.66 15.78 0.88
N GLN A 68 14.51 16.01 -0.13
CA GLN A 68 14.45 15.26 -1.39
C GLN A 68 14.78 13.78 -1.18
N LEU A 69 15.78 13.47 -0.35
CA LEU A 69 16.15 12.10 0.00
C LEU A 69 14.96 11.35 0.63
N ASN A 70 14.22 11.97 1.55
CA ASN A 70 13.04 11.34 2.14
C ASN A 70 11.98 10.99 1.09
N ILE A 71 11.68 11.92 0.17
CA ILE A 71 10.72 11.69 -0.92
C ILE A 71 11.21 10.55 -1.82
N THR A 72 12.46 10.63 -2.28
CA THR A 72 13.06 9.60 -3.14
C THR A 72 13.05 8.23 -2.47
N ASN A 73 13.42 8.13 -1.20
CA ASN A 73 13.45 6.86 -0.47
C ASN A 73 12.07 6.21 -0.37
N ASN A 74 11.06 7.00 0.01
CA ASN A 74 9.68 6.50 0.10
C ASN A 74 9.20 6.01 -1.26
N TYR A 75 9.47 6.76 -2.33
CA TYR A 75 9.10 6.31 -3.67
C TYR A 75 9.88 5.06 -4.12
N THR A 76 11.20 5.03 -3.91
CA THR A 76 12.05 3.89 -4.26
C THR A 76 11.59 2.61 -3.57
N LEU A 77 11.16 2.69 -2.31
CA LEU A 77 10.58 1.54 -1.61
C LEU A 77 9.32 1.03 -2.31
N GLU A 78 8.36 1.92 -2.61
CA GLU A 78 7.12 1.55 -3.30
C GLU A 78 7.38 1.01 -4.72
N TYR A 79 8.30 1.65 -5.45
CA TYR A 79 8.75 1.21 -6.77
C TYR A 79 9.32 -0.21 -6.74
N ASN A 80 10.22 -0.51 -5.80
CA ASN A 80 10.83 -1.84 -5.69
C ASN A 80 9.81 -2.91 -5.24
N LEU A 81 8.88 -2.57 -4.35
CA LEU A 81 7.77 -3.43 -3.98
C LEU A 81 6.89 -3.76 -5.19
N GLU A 82 6.59 -2.77 -6.04
CA GLU A 82 5.81 -2.97 -7.26
C GLU A 82 6.54 -3.80 -8.30
N LEU A 83 7.86 -3.60 -8.48
CA LEU A 83 8.67 -4.46 -9.35
C LEU A 83 8.62 -5.92 -8.89
N TYR A 84 8.78 -6.16 -7.58
CA TYR A 84 8.68 -7.50 -7.02
C TYR A 84 7.29 -8.10 -7.28
N ARG A 85 6.21 -7.34 -7.02
CA ARG A 85 4.82 -7.75 -7.26
C ARG A 85 4.61 -8.13 -8.72
N LYS A 86 5.02 -7.27 -9.66
CA LYS A 86 4.85 -7.48 -11.10
C LYS A 86 5.50 -8.78 -11.58
N GLN A 87 6.67 -9.12 -11.03
CA GLN A 87 7.41 -10.33 -11.41
C GLN A 87 6.90 -11.60 -10.73
N ASN A 88 6.49 -11.53 -9.46
CA ASN A 88 6.25 -12.73 -8.64
C ASN A 88 4.77 -12.93 -8.28
N MET A 89 3.98 -11.86 -8.24
CA MET A 89 2.56 -11.86 -7.83
C MET A 89 1.72 -10.91 -8.71
N PRO A 90 1.70 -11.10 -10.03
CA PRO A 90 1.10 -10.14 -10.98
C PRO A 90 -0.41 -9.91 -10.76
N HIS A 91 -1.11 -10.87 -10.15
CA HIS A 91 -2.54 -10.75 -9.82
C HIS A 91 -2.82 -10.17 -8.43
N ALA A 92 -1.80 -9.89 -7.61
CA ALA A 92 -1.99 -9.18 -6.35
C ALA A 92 -2.29 -7.68 -6.61
N PRO A 93 -3.08 -7.00 -5.75
CA PRO A 93 -3.29 -5.54 -5.78
C PRO A 93 -1.98 -4.77 -5.84
N SER A 94 -1.91 -3.71 -6.66
CA SER A 94 -0.76 -2.80 -6.63
C SER A 94 -0.93 -1.78 -5.52
N ARG A 95 0.15 -1.53 -4.75
CA ARG A 95 0.21 -0.47 -3.74
C ARG A 95 0.02 0.95 -4.33
N PHE A 96 0.23 1.12 -5.64
CA PHE A 96 -0.01 2.39 -6.33
C PHE A 96 -1.48 2.62 -6.72
N SER A 97 -2.32 1.60 -6.62
CA SER A 97 -3.70 1.63 -7.11
C SER A 97 -4.74 1.23 -6.06
N CYS A 98 -4.37 0.32 -5.17
CA CYS A 98 -5.27 -0.26 -4.19
C CYS A 98 -5.82 0.75 -3.19
N ILE A 99 -6.93 0.36 -2.58
CA ILE A 99 -7.42 0.94 -1.34
C ILE A 99 -6.72 0.21 -0.19
N TYR A 100 -6.16 0.98 0.75
CA TYR A 100 -5.57 0.47 1.99
C TYR A 100 -6.66 0.38 3.06
N ALA A 101 -6.84 -0.81 3.64
CA ALA A 101 -7.86 -1.08 4.62
C ALA A 101 -7.37 -2.01 5.73
N PHE A 102 -8.16 -2.13 6.80
CA PHE A 102 -7.96 -3.07 7.90
C PHE A 102 -9.16 -4.01 7.97
N ASP A 103 -8.95 -5.26 8.35
CA ASP A 103 -10.03 -6.25 8.56
C ASP A 103 -10.72 -6.09 9.92
N SER A 104 -10.12 -5.31 10.82
CA SER A 104 -10.59 -5.10 12.19
C SER A 104 -10.42 -3.66 12.63
N TYR A 105 -11.44 -3.13 13.31
CA TYR A 105 -11.35 -1.83 13.98
C TYR A 105 -10.27 -1.82 15.07
N ASN A 106 -9.95 -2.98 15.68
CA ASN A 106 -8.88 -3.07 16.67
C ASN A 106 -7.51 -2.78 16.06
N GLU A 107 -7.25 -3.21 14.82
CA GLU A 107 -6.03 -2.85 14.09
C GLU A 107 -5.98 -1.33 13.85
N CYS A 108 -7.12 -0.70 13.53
CA CYS A 108 -7.21 0.76 13.45
C CYS A 108 -6.87 1.43 14.79
N CYS A 109 -7.34 0.92 15.93
CA CYS A 109 -6.97 1.45 17.25
C CYS A 109 -5.45 1.34 17.51
N THR A 110 -4.84 0.21 17.14
CA THR A 110 -3.39 0.00 17.23
C THR A 110 -2.62 1.01 16.38
N VAL A 111 -3.02 1.17 15.11
CA VAL A 111 -2.44 2.13 14.17
C VAL A 111 -2.60 3.57 14.65
N ALA A 112 -3.80 3.94 15.12
CA ALA A 112 -4.09 5.27 15.65
C ALA A 112 -3.19 5.60 16.86
N THR A 113 -3.01 4.63 17.77
CA THR A 113 -2.16 4.80 18.95
C THR A 113 -0.68 4.91 18.56
N LYS A 114 -0.21 4.05 17.65
CA LYS A 114 1.20 3.95 17.27
C LYS A 114 1.67 5.11 16.38
N PHE A 115 0.84 5.53 15.44
CA PHE A 115 1.19 6.52 14.42
C PHE A 115 0.50 7.88 14.60
N GLY A 116 -0.37 8.03 15.62
CA GLY A 116 -1.11 9.26 15.86
C GLY A 116 -2.21 9.53 14.81
N TRP A 117 -2.68 8.50 14.11
CA TRP A 117 -3.75 8.66 13.12
C TRP A 117 -5.09 8.92 13.82
N ASN A 118 -5.93 9.75 13.20
CA ASN A 118 -7.20 10.14 13.79
C ASN A 118 -8.26 9.04 13.67
N LEU A 119 -8.53 8.34 14.76
CA LEU A 119 -9.51 7.25 14.82
C LEU A 119 -10.93 7.69 14.42
N ALA A 120 -11.28 8.98 14.61
CA ALA A 120 -12.59 9.52 14.24
C ALA A 120 -12.85 9.53 12.72
N THR A 121 -11.81 9.35 11.90
CA THR A 121 -11.94 9.26 10.44
C THR A 121 -12.14 7.84 9.93
N VAL A 122 -12.06 6.83 10.81
CA VAL A 122 -12.30 5.45 10.41
C VAL A 122 -13.76 5.29 10.01
N ARG A 123 -14.01 4.62 8.88
CA ARG A 123 -15.34 4.22 8.45
C ARG A 123 -15.34 2.75 8.04
N LYS A 124 -16.50 2.12 8.19
CA LYS A 124 -16.74 0.74 7.84
C LYS A 124 -17.22 0.63 6.39
N PHE A 125 -16.71 -0.36 5.68
CA PHE A 125 -16.97 -0.59 4.26
C PHE A 125 -17.20 -2.07 4.00
N ARG A 126 -17.88 -2.35 2.89
CA ARG A 126 -18.02 -3.70 2.35
C ARG A 126 -17.58 -3.74 0.90
N LEU A 127 -16.85 -4.79 0.54
CA LEU A 127 -16.46 -5.03 -0.84
C LEU A 127 -17.65 -5.52 -1.67
N MET A 128 -17.99 -4.75 -2.70
CA MET A 128 -19.05 -5.09 -3.63
C MET A 128 -18.59 -6.27 -4.51
N PRO A 129 -19.39 -7.35 -4.64
CA PRO A 129 -19.02 -8.51 -5.43
C PRO A 129 -18.72 -8.16 -6.89
N ASN A 130 -17.53 -8.55 -7.37
CA ASN A 130 -17.14 -8.44 -8.76
C ASN A 130 -16.03 -9.47 -9.07
N GLU A 131 -16.01 -10.00 -10.29
CA GLU A 131 -14.99 -10.94 -10.77
C GLU A 131 -13.58 -10.34 -10.83
N LEU A 132 -13.48 -9.02 -10.92
CA LEU A 132 -12.22 -8.27 -11.00
C LEU A 132 -11.66 -7.87 -9.63
N ASN A 133 -12.35 -8.19 -8.54
CA ASN A 133 -11.87 -7.88 -7.20
C ASN A 133 -10.57 -8.62 -6.90
N LYS A 134 -9.61 -7.92 -6.28
CA LYS A 134 -8.38 -8.52 -5.77
C LYS A 134 -8.19 -8.05 -4.33
N VAL A 135 -7.88 -8.98 -3.44
CA VAL A 135 -7.70 -8.72 -2.02
C VAL A 135 -6.42 -9.42 -1.58
N HIS A 136 -5.54 -8.71 -0.89
CA HIS A 136 -4.28 -9.28 -0.41
C HIS A 136 -3.88 -8.73 0.94
N ASN A 137 -3.67 -9.62 1.91
CA ASN A 137 -3.28 -9.25 3.27
C ASN A 137 -1.76 -9.22 3.40
N VAL A 138 -1.26 -8.17 4.03
CA VAL A 138 0.17 -7.89 4.20
C VAL A 138 0.43 -7.38 5.62
N ASN A 139 1.69 -7.42 6.06
CA ASN A 139 2.09 -6.70 7.26
C ASN A 139 2.61 -5.31 6.87
N MET A 140 1.85 -4.26 7.17
CA MET A 140 2.27 -2.89 6.85
C MET A 140 3.55 -2.49 7.58
N GLU A 141 3.84 -3.12 8.73
CA GLU A 141 5.02 -2.79 9.52
C GLU A 141 6.34 -3.15 8.85
N VAL A 142 6.34 -4.09 7.91
CA VAL A 142 7.52 -4.34 7.08
C VAL A 142 7.89 -3.08 6.28
N VAL A 143 6.89 -2.39 5.73
CA VAL A 143 7.08 -1.13 5.01
C VAL A 143 7.44 0.00 5.99
N SER A 144 6.76 0.08 7.14
CA SER A 144 7.08 1.06 8.20
C SER A 144 8.54 0.95 8.66
N LEU A 145 9.03 -0.27 8.89
CA LEU A 145 10.41 -0.55 9.24
C LEU A 145 11.37 -0.04 8.17
N MET A 146 11.11 -0.38 6.90
CA MET A 146 11.95 0.04 5.78
C MET A 146 12.00 1.57 5.63
N ARG A 147 10.89 2.26 5.82
CA ARG A 147 10.84 3.74 5.84
C ARG A 147 11.67 4.31 7.00
N GLY A 148 11.59 3.68 8.18
CA GLY A 148 12.35 4.09 9.36
C GLY A 148 13.86 3.88 9.24
N LEU A 149 14.31 2.85 8.52
CA LEU A 149 15.74 2.63 8.25
C LEU A 149 16.32 3.66 7.26
N GLY A 150 15.49 4.17 6.35
CA GLY A 150 15.86 5.16 5.32
C GLY A 150 16.88 4.62 4.31
N TYR A 151 17.51 5.53 3.54
CA TYR A 151 18.58 5.21 2.57
C TYR A 151 19.79 4.49 3.21
N MET A 152 19.93 4.56 4.54
CA MET A 152 21.07 4.03 5.28
C MET A 152 20.86 2.61 5.81
N SER A 153 19.96 1.81 5.22
CA SER A 153 19.76 0.44 5.69
C SER A 153 21.02 -0.43 5.52
N GLY A 154 21.91 -0.08 4.57
CA GLY A 154 23.12 -0.86 4.27
C GLY A 154 22.81 -2.27 3.75
N LEU A 155 21.55 -2.53 3.37
CA LEU A 155 21.10 -3.84 2.92
C LEU A 155 21.53 -4.08 1.48
N SER A 156 22.02 -5.29 1.23
CA SER A 156 22.28 -5.81 -0.12
C SER A 156 20.99 -6.02 -0.90
N THR A 157 21.11 -6.14 -2.23
CA THR A 157 19.98 -6.47 -3.12
C THR A 157 19.27 -7.77 -2.71
N ASP A 158 20.02 -8.78 -2.26
CA ASP A 158 19.45 -10.06 -1.83
C ASP A 158 18.66 -9.93 -0.53
N GLU A 159 19.11 -9.11 0.41
CA GLU A 159 18.38 -8.81 1.63
C GLU A 159 17.11 -8.02 1.35
N LEU A 160 17.17 -7.02 0.46
CA LEU A 160 15.99 -6.29 0.01
C LEU A 160 14.97 -7.22 -0.66
N ASN A 161 15.41 -8.12 -1.54
CA ASN A 161 14.53 -9.11 -2.16
C ASN A 161 13.87 -10.05 -1.13
N LYS A 162 14.57 -10.44 -0.07
CA LYS A 162 13.99 -11.20 1.04
C LYS A 162 12.92 -10.40 1.79
N VAL A 163 13.15 -9.10 2.01
CA VAL A 163 12.16 -8.20 2.63
C VAL A 163 10.92 -8.07 1.76
N PHE A 164 11.08 -7.79 0.46
CA PHE A 164 9.93 -7.64 -0.45
C PHE A 164 9.15 -8.94 -0.59
N LYS A 165 9.85 -10.07 -0.69
CA LYS A 165 9.22 -11.39 -0.62
C LYS A 165 8.44 -11.58 0.67
N HIS A 166 9.03 -11.24 1.82
CA HIS A 166 8.38 -11.40 3.11
C HIS A 166 7.09 -10.59 3.21
N TYR A 167 7.13 -9.33 2.76
CA TYR A 167 5.95 -8.46 2.69
C TYR A 167 4.86 -9.04 1.79
N TRP A 168 5.20 -9.43 0.56
CA TRP A 168 4.23 -9.93 -0.40
C TRP A 168 3.72 -11.34 -0.09
N ASP A 169 4.50 -12.18 0.59
CA ASP A 169 4.03 -13.45 1.15
C ASP A 169 3.03 -13.26 2.31
N GLY A 170 2.81 -12.03 2.78
CA GLY A 170 1.90 -11.74 3.89
C GLY A 170 2.38 -12.35 5.22
N LYS A 171 3.70 -12.45 5.41
CA LYS A 171 4.27 -12.97 6.66
C LYS A 171 4.09 -11.97 7.80
N ASP A 172 4.14 -12.49 9.03
CA ASP A 172 4.00 -11.69 10.25
C ASP A 172 5.20 -10.76 10.45
N GLU A 173 6.20 -11.16 11.24
CA GLU A 173 7.27 -10.26 11.65
C GLU A 173 8.58 -10.55 10.90
N ILE A 174 9.30 -9.49 10.53
CA ILE A 174 10.68 -9.58 10.04
C ILE A 174 11.63 -8.84 10.98
N THR A 175 12.76 -9.49 11.27
CA THR A 175 13.88 -8.87 11.97
C THR A 175 15.00 -8.58 10.99
N LEU A 176 15.48 -7.36 10.98
CA LEU A 176 16.61 -6.91 10.17
C LEU A 176 17.75 -6.46 11.07
N GLN A 177 18.96 -6.79 10.68
CA GLN A 177 20.17 -6.28 11.31
C GLN A 177 20.82 -5.31 10.34
N THR A 178 21.01 -4.06 10.76
CA THR A 178 21.72 -3.07 9.95
C THR A 178 22.94 -2.54 10.69
N PRO A 179 24.00 -2.12 9.97
CA PRO A 179 25.20 -1.56 10.60
C PRO A 179 24.92 -0.32 11.45
N PHE A 180 23.90 0.46 11.08
CA PHE A 180 23.63 1.78 11.66
C PHE A 180 22.48 1.79 12.68
N HIS A 181 21.53 0.86 12.58
CA HIS A 181 20.35 0.82 13.46
C HIS A 181 20.31 -0.41 14.37
N GLY A 182 21.31 -1.28 14.29
CA GLY A 182 21.37 -2.54 15.02
C GLY A 182 20.28 -3.51 14.55
N THR A 183 19.86 -4.40 15.45
CA THR A 183 18.75 -5.32 15.21
C THR A 183 17.42 -4.61 15.47
N ARG A 184 16.54 -4.62 14.46
CA ARG A 184 15.20 -4.04 14.52
C ARG A 184 14.18 -5.04 14.04
N SER A 185 13.04 -5.06 14.72
CA SER A 185 11.90 -5.87 14.32
C SER A 185 10.79 -4.97 13.76
N SER A 186 10.04 -5.47 12.79
CA SER A 186 8.90 -4.73 12.24
C SER A 186 7.77 -4.58 13.25
N GLY A 187 7.51 -5.61 14.08
CA GLY A 187 6.20 -5.79 14.68
C GLY A 187 5.18 -6.26 13.63
N ILE A 188 3.91 -6.29 14.01
CA ILE A 188 2.82 -6.82 13.19
C ILE A 188 1.63 -5.87 13.25
N ILE A 189 1.22 -5.36 12.09
CA ILE A 189 -0.07 -4.71 11.87
C ILE A 189 -0.59 -5.20 10.52
N ARG A 190 -1.73 -5.89 10.53
CA ARG A 190 -2.29 -6.50 9.32
C ARG A 190 -3.05 -5.45 8.52
N GLU A 191 -2.61 -5.22 7.30
CA GLU A 191 -3.25 -4.35 6.32
C GLU A 191 -3.76 -5.18 5.16
N CYS A 192 -4.91 -4.79 4.63
CA CYS A 192 -5.54 -5.38 3.47
C CYS A 192 -5.42 -4.41 2.28
N LEU A 193 -4.78 -4.87 1.22
CA LEU A 193 -4.75 -4.17 -0.07
C LEU A 193 -5.97 -4.63 -0.89
N ILE A 194 -6.78 -3.68 -1.35
CA ILE A 194 -8.02 -3.99 -2.07
C ILE A 194 -8.02 -3.31 -3.43
N GLU A 195 -8.18 -4.10 -4.49
CA GLU A 195 -8.69 -3.61 -5.76
C GLU A 195 -10.17 -3.95 -5.89
N GLY A 196 -11.01 -2.96 -6.15
CA GLY A 196 -12.45 -3.14 -6.24
C GLY A 196 -13.24 -1.87 -5.93
N CYS A 197 -14.52 -2.07 -5.65
CA CYS A 197 -15.43 -1.05 -5.18
C CYS A 197 -15.89 -1.35 -3.76
N LEU A 198 -15.63 -0.43 -2.84
CA LEU A 198 -16.05 -0.48 -1.46
C LEU A 198 -17.24 0.45 -1.24
N GLU A 199 -18.30 -0.06 -0.61
CA GLU A 199 -19.50 0.70 -0.25
C GLU A 199 -19.53 0.92 1.26
N MET A 200 -19.65 2.18 1.69
CA MET A 200 -19.70 2.51 3.11
C MET A 200 -20.95 1.88 3.74
N GLN A 201 -20.79 1.37 4.96
CA GLN A 201 -21.89 0.89 5.77
C GLN A 201 -22.28 2.02 6.74
N ASP A 202 -23.58 2.18 6.99
CA ASP A 202 -24.11 3.29 7.80
C ASP A 202 -23.69 3.24 9.29
N ASP A 203 -23.22 2.08 9.76
CA ASP A 203 -22.79 1.84 11.13
C ASP A 203 -21.29 1.49 11.23
N LEU A 204 -20.61 2.04 12.25
CA LEU A 204 -19.31 1.56 12.75
C LEU A 204 -19.52 0.51 13.84
#